data_AF-A0A535YZW9-F1
#
_entry.id   AF-A0A535YZW9-F1
#
_cell.length_a   1.000
_cell.length_b   1.000
_cell.length_c   1.000
_cell.angle_alpha   90.00
_cell.angle_beta   90.00
_cell.angle_gamma   90.00
#
_symmetry.space_group_name_H-M   'P 1'
#
loop_
_entity.id
_entity.type
_entity.pdbx_description
1 polymer ?
#
loop_
_entity_poly.entity_id
_entity_poly.type
_entity_poly.pdbx_seq_one_letter_code
_entity_poly.pdbx_strand_id
1 'polypeptide(L)'
;MRGTLLYIGQRLILIAITTVLVSSIVFLLLHQIPGNAFLNETRQSPQTLAAELHHYGLDLPLQQQYLNWVHGVVGGDLGESLVNRGVKITPLLIRETSVSATVGFFALLVTVGLGLILGVVAALRQNT
;
A
#
# COMPACT_ATOMS: atom_id res chain seq x y z
N MET A 1 11.14 -11.00 29.68
CA MET A 1 11.65 -10.11 28.61
C MET A 1 12.31 -10.86 27.44
N ARG A 2 13.19 -11.85 27.66
CA ARG A 2 13.79 -12.65 26.56
C ARG A 2 12.76 -13.34 25.65
N GLY A 3 11.70 -13.93 26.21
CA GLY A 3 10.62 -14.55 25.43
C GLY A 3 9.82 -13.56 24.59
N THR A 4 9.58 -12.35 25.10
CA THR A 4 8.85 -11.29 24.38
C THR A 4 9.62 -10.80 23.16
N LEU A 5 10.93 -10.60 23.28
CA LEU A 5 11.78 -10.17 22.15
C LEU A 5 11.88 -11.25 21.07
N LEU A 6 12.02 -12.51 21.45
CA LEU A 6 12.01 -13.65 20.51
C LEU A 6 10.67 -13.74 19.77
N TYR A 7 9.55 -13.57 20.49
CA TYR A 7 8.22 -13.57 19.90
C TYR A 7 8.00 -12.40 18.91
N ILE A 8 8.42 -11.19 19.27
CA ILE A 8 8.36 -10.02 18.38
C ILE A 8 9.21 -10.27 17.13
N GLY A 9 10.43 -10.79 17.29
CA GLY A 9 11.29 -11.13 16.16
C GLY A 9 10.64 -12.15 15.22
N GLN A 10 10.07 -13.22 15.77
CA GLN A 10 9.36 -14.24 14.99
C GLN A 10 8.15 -13.64 14.23
N ARG A 11 7.37 -12.77 14.89
CA ARG A 11 6.24 -12.05 14.27
C ARG A 11 6.70 -11.16 13.12
N LEU A 12 7.78 -10.39 13.30
CA LEU A 12 8.31 -9.50 12.26
C LEU A 12 8.81 -10.28 11.05
N ILE A 13 9.47 -11.43 11.26
CA ILE A 13 9.90 -12.32 10.16
C ILE A 13 8.69 -12.85 9.40
N LEU A 14 7.66 -13.34 10.11
CA LEU A 14 6.44 -13.84 9.48
C LEU A 14 5.76 -12.73 8.66
N ILE A 15 5.64 -11.52 9.20
CA ILE A 15 5.07 -10.36 8.49
C ILE A 15 5.88 -10.08 7.23
N ALA A 16 7.21 -9.98 7.32
CA ALA A 16 8.06 -9.72 6.17
C ALA A 16 7.91 -10.78 5.08
N ILE A 17 7.92 -12.06 5.43
CA ILE A 17 7.74 -13.17 4.49
C ILE A 17 6.36 -13.09 3.83
N THR A 18 5.29 -12.90 4.61
CA THR A 18 3.93 -12.79 4.07
C THR A 18 3.80 -11.57 3.15
N THR A 19 4.36 -10.42 3.52
CA THR A 19 4.32 -9.20 2.69
C THR A 19 5.06 -9.41 1.37
N VAL A 20 6.25 -10.00 1.37
CA VAL A 20 7.00 -10.28 0.14
C VAL A 20 6.24 -11.27 -0.74
N LEU A 21 5.68 -12.33 -0.15
CA LEU A 21 4.95 -13.35 -0.90
C LEU A 21 3.68 -12.78 -1.53
N VAL A 22 2.85 -12.07 -0.76
CA VAL A 22 1.61 -11.47 -1.26
C VAL A 22 1.91 -10.39 -2.30
N SER A 23 2.88 -9.50 -2.05
CA SER A 23 3.24 -8.47 -3.02
C SER A 23 3.80 -9.07 -4.32
N SER A 24 4.60 -10.13 -4.24
CA SER A 24 5.09 -10.85 -5.43
C SER A 24 3.95 -11.47 -6.23
N ILE A 25 2.98 -12.10 -5.56
CA ILE A 25 1.79 -12.66 -6.23
C ILE A 25 1.01 -11.55 -6.94
N VAL A 26 0.69 -10.46 -6.24
CA VAL A 26 -0.06 -9.33 -6.82
C VAL A 26 0.71 -8.72 -7.99
N PHE A 27 2.02 -8.54 -7.85
CA PHE A 27 2.88 -8.02 -8.91
C PHE A 27 2.83 -8.90 -10.16
N LEU A 28 2.98 -10.22 -10.01
CA LEU A 28 2.91 -11.16 -11.13
C LEU A 28 1.53 -11.20 -11.77
N LEU A 29 0.45 -11.17 -10.97
CA LEU A 29 -0.92 -11.14 -11.48
C LEU A 29 -1.18 -9.88 -12.31
N LEU A 30 -0.71 -8.72 -11.87
CA LEU A 30 -0.83 -7.48 -12.63
C LEU A 30 -0.07 -7.53 -13.97
N HIS A 31 1.12 -8.15 -14.00
CA HIS A 31 1.91 -8.30 -15.23
C HIS A 31 1.35 -9.36 -16.19
N GLN A 32 0.49 -10.26 -15.71
CA GLN A 32 -0.22 -11.21 -16.58
C GLN A 32 -1.43 -10.60 -17.29
N ILE A 33 -1.92 -9.47 -16.82
CA ILE A 33 -3.02 -8.76 -17.50
C ILE A 33 -2.49 -8.30 -18.86
N PRO A 34 -3.11 -8.71 -19.97
CA PRO A 34 -2.64 -8.33 -21.30
C PRO A 34 -2.76 -6.82 -21.46
N GLY A 35 -1.61 -6.15 -21.44
CA GLY A 35 -1.52 -4.73 -21.68
C GLY A 35 -0.40 -4.02 -20.95
N ASN A 36 -0.35 -2.70 -21.17
CA ASN A 36 0.50 -1.77 -20.46
C ASN A 36 -0.35 -0.55 -20.06
N ALA A 37 0.15 0.25 -19.12
CA ALA A 37 -0.55 1.41 -18.61
C ALA A 37 -0.90 2.46 -19.69
N PHE A 38 -0.32 2.33 -20.89
CA PHE A 38 -0.44 3.27 -22.00
C PHE A 38 -1.31 2.74 -23.15
N LEU A 39 -1.91 1.55 -23.04
CA LEU A 39 -2.68 0.92 -24.14
C LEU A 39 -3.83 1.78 -24.66
N ASN A 40 -4.44 2.58 -23.79
CA ASN A 40 -5.58 3.42 -24.16
C ASN A 40 -5.17 4.76 -24.79
N GLU A 41 -3.87 5.07 -24.83
CA GLU A 41 -3.37 6.26 -25.48
C GLU A 41 -3.27 6.05 -26.99
N THR A 42 -4.40 6.19 -27.66
CA THR A 42 -4.64 5.88 -29.07
C THR A 42 -3.82 6.73 -30.08
N ARG A 43 -2.84 7.52 -29.62
CA ARG A 43 -2.10 8.50 -30.44
C ARG A 43 -0.60 8.63 -30.12
N GLN A 44 0.00 7.69 -29.40
CA GLN A 44 1.45 7.75 -29.19
C GLN A 44 2.20 7.15 -30.38
N SER A 45 3.23 7.85 -30.85
CA SER A 45 4.20 7.27 -31.79
C SER A 45 4.92 6.09 -31.11
N PRO A 46 5.36 5.06 -31.85
CA PRO A 46 6.12 3.95 -31.27
C PRO A 46 7.38 4.41 -30.52
N GLN A 47 7.98 5.52 -30.95
CA GLN A 47 9.15 6.11 -30.30
C GLN A 47 8.80 6.74 -28.95
N THR A 48 7.67 7.44 -28.88
CA THR A 48 7.19 8.03 -27.63
C THR A 48 6.82 6.94 -26.62
N LEU A 49 6.17 5.88 -27.07
CA LEU A 49 5.83 4.74 -26.21
C LEU A 49 7.09 4.07 -25.64
N ALA A 50 8.12 3.83 -26.46
CA ALA A 50 9.37 3.24 -26.00
C ALA A 50 10.08 4.12 -24.96
N ALA A 51 10.09 5.45 -25.18
CA ALA A 51 10.67 6.39 -24.22
C ALA A 51 9.93 6.41 -22.88
N GLU A 52 8.59 6.34 -22.90
CA GLU A 52 7.77 6.26 -21.68
C GLU A 52 7.98 4.93 -20.95
N LEU A 53 7.98 3.79 -21.66
CA LEU A 53 8.26 2.49 -21.05
C LEU A 53 9.62 2.47 -20.36
N HIS A 54 10.66 3.02 -21.01
CA HIS A 54 11.99 3.14 -20.44
C HIS A 54 12.03 4.12 -19.25
N HIS A 55 11.29 5.23 -19.31
CA HIS A 55 11.22 6.20 -18.21
C HIS A 55 10.65 5.58 -16.94
N TYR A 56 9.61 4.74 -17.06
CA TYR A 56 9.02 4.01 -15.93
C TYR A 56 9.71 2.66 -15.64
N GLY A 57 10.73 2.28 -16.41
CA GLY A 57 11.44 1.01 -16.27
C GLY A 57 10.59 -0.22 -16.58
N LEU A 58 9.50 -0.07 -17.33
CA LEU A 58 8.56 -1.14 -17.71
C LEU A 58 9.12 -2.06 -18.80
N ASP A 59 10.24 -1.69 -19.40
CA ASP A 59 11.02 -2.47 -20.38
C ASP A 59 12.09 -3.37 -19.72
N LEU A 60 12.33 -3.23 -18.42
CA LEU A 60 13.31 -4.03 -17.67
C LEU A 60 12.83 -5.46 -17.41
N PRO A 61 13.73 -6.42 -17.09
CA PRO A 61 13.32 -7.74 -16.61
C PRO A 61 12.43 -7.65 -15.36
N LEU A 62 11.42 -8.52 -15.25
CA LEU A 62 10.42 -8.50 -14.17
C LEU A 62 11.03 -8.47 -12.76
N GLN A 63 12.15 -9.16 -12.56
CA GLN A 63 12.86 -9.20 -11.29
C GLN A 63 13.40 -7.81 -10.93
N GLN A 64 13.94 -7.08 -11.92
CA GLN A 64 14.49 -5.74 -11.71
C GLN A 64 13.37 -4.72 -11.49
N GLN A 65 12.26 -4.84 -12.22
CA GLN A 65 11.06 -4.03 -12.00
C GLN A 65 10.54 -4.17 -10.56
N TYR A 66 10.41 -5.41 -10.08
CA TYR A 66 9.96 -5.69 -8.72
C TYR A 66 10.93 -5.13 -7.67
N LEU A 67 12.24 -5.34 -7.84
CA LEU A 67 13.25 -4.83 -6.90
C LEU A 67 13.27 -3.29 -6.85
N ASN A 68 13.19 -2.63 -8.00
CA ASN A 68 13.12 -1.16 -8.07
C ASN A 68 11.86 -0.64 -7.37
N TRP A 69 10.71 -1.29 -7.61
CA TRP A 69 9.45 -0.95 -6.96
C TRP A 69 9.51 -1.13 -5.43
N VAL A 70 9.99 -2.29 -4.95
CA VAL A 70 10.15 -2.54 -3.50
C VAL A 70 11.10 -1.53 -2.87
N HIS A 71 12.22 -1.24 -3.52
CA HIS A 71 13.20 -0.27 -3.02
C HIS A 71 12.59 1.13 -2.91
N GLY A 72 11.84 1.57 -3.92
CA GLY A 72 11.09 2.82 -3.89
C GLY A 72 10.11 2.86 -2.72
N VAL A 73 9.24 1.84 -2.60
CA VAL A 73 8.22 1.75 -1.54
C VAL A 73 8.85 1.80 -0.15
N VAL A 74 9.92 1.05 0.08
CA VAL A 74 10.65 1.06 1.36
C VAL A 74 11.31 2.41 1.63
N GLY A 75 11.79 3.10 0.59
CA GLY A 75 12.30 4.46 0.65
C GLY A 75 11.23 5.56 0.78
N GLY A 76 9.94 5.19 0.75
CA GLY A 76 8.82 6.12 0.77
C GLY A 76 8.51 6.77 -0.59
N ASP A 77 9.13 6.31 -1.66
CA ASP A 77 8.84 6.75 -3.03
C ASP A 77 7.91 5.74 -3.73
N LEU A 78 6.65 6.15 -3.90
CA LEU A 78 5.64 5.34 -4.58
C LEU A 78 5.63 5.55 -6.10
N GLY A 79 6.54 6.39 -6.61
CA GLY A 79 6.63 6.76 -8.01
C GLY A 79 5.66 7.87 -8.39
N GLU A 80 5.44 7.97 -9.71
CA GLU A 80 4.63 9.01 -10.34
C GLU A 80 3.33 8.44 -10.90
N SER A 81 2.33 9.30 -11.03
CA SER A 81 1.05 8.92 -11.60
C SER A 81 1.17 8.65 -13.10
N LEU A 82 0.74 7.45 -13.52
CA LEU A 82 0.67 7.07 -14.93
C LEU A 82 -0.44 7.83 -15.69
N VAL A 83 -1.43 8.37 -14.98
CA VAL A 83 -2.51 9.19 -15.55
C VAL A 83 -2.11 10.66 -15.57
N ASN A 84 -1.64 11.19 -14.43
CA ASN A 84 -1.22 12.58 -14.27
C ASN A 84 0.31 12.65 -14.26
N ARG A 85 0.91 12.62 -15.45
CA ARG A 85 2.37 12.54 -15.63
C ARG A 85 3.13 13.64 -14.86
N GLY A 86 4.26 13.29 -14.25
CA GLY A 86 5.08 14.21 -13.44
C GLY A 86 4.56 14.45 -12.03
N VAL A 87 3.39 13.90 -11.66
CA VAL A 87 2.83 14.04 -10.32
C VAL A 87 3.27 12.88 -9.44
N LYS A 88 4.07 13.18 -8.42
CA LYS A 88 4.48 12.21 -7.41
C LYS A 88 3.31 11.74 -6.56
N ILE A 89 3.21 10.43 -6.34
CA ILE A 89 2.12 9.80 -5.60
C ILE A 89 2.30 9.96 -4.09
N THR A 90 3.52 9.83 -3.57
CA THR A 90 3.82 9.93 -2.13
C THR A 90 3.20 11.14 -1.44
N PRO A 91 3.38 12.40 -1.90
CA PRO A 91 2.80 13.55 -1.20
C PRO A 91 1.26 13.55 -1.20
N LEU A 92 0.65 13.04 -2.29
CA LEU A 92 -0.81 12.87 -2.36
C LEU A 92 -1.26 11.84 -1.33
N LEU A 93 -0.58 10.68 -1.25
CA LEU A 93 -0.92 9.65 -0.28
C LEU A 93 -0.80 10.18 1.16
N ILE A 94 0.26 10.92 1.50
CA ILE A 94 0.43 11.48 2.84
C ILE A 94 -0.72 12.42 3.21
N ARG A 95 -1.15 13.26 2.26
CA ARG A 95 -2.28 14.17 2.43
C ARG A 95 -3.57 13.39 2.70
N GLU A 96 -3.93 12.45 1.82
CA GLU A 96 -5.17 11.67 1.96
C GLU A 96 -5.16 10.77 3.21
N THR A 97 -4.00 10.22 3.56
CA THR A 97 -3.80 9.46 4.79
C THR A 97 -4.07 10.32 6.01
N SER A 98 -3.63 11.58 6.02
CA SER A 98 -3.84 12.51 7.14
C SER A 98 -5.32 12.86 7.33
N VAL A 99 -6.05 13.04 6.22
CA VAL A 99 -7.51 13.24 6.25
C VAL A 99 -8.19 11.99 6.83
N SER A 100 -7.84 10.81 6.33
CA SER A 100 -8.41 9.54 6.79
C SER A 100 -8.09 9.26 8.27
N ALA A 101 -6.87 9.57 8.71
CA ALA A 101 -6.46 9.45 10.10
C ALA A 101 -7.27 10.37 11.02
N THR A 102 -7.57 11.59 10.57
CA THR A 102 -8.41 12.54 11.33
C THR A 102 -9.82 11.97 11.52
N VAL A 103 -10.44 11.51 10.43
CA VAL A 103 -11.78 10.91 10.48
C VAL A 103 -11.78 9.64 11.35
N GLY A 104 -10.80 8.76 11.15
CA GLY A 104 -10.64 7.52 11.92
C GLY A 104 -10.43 7.78 13.41
N PHE A 105 -9.68 8.83 13.77
CA PHE A 105 -9.47 9.23 15.16
C PHE A 105 -10.78 9.63 15.85
N PHE A 106 -11.59 10.48 15.21
CA PHE A 106 -12.88 10.87 15.78
C PHE A 106 -13.86 9.69 15.83
N ALA A 107 -13.89 8.84 14.81
CA ALA A 107 -14.69 7.62 14.83
C ALA A 107 -14.30 6.71 16.01
N LEU A 108 -13.00 6.52 16.24
CA LEU A 108 -12.48 5.72 17.35
C LEU A 108 -12.87 6.31 18.71
N LEU A 109 -12.77 7.63 18.88
CA LEU A 109 -13.21 8.30 20.11
C LEU A 109 -14.69 8.05 20.41
N VAL A 110 -15.54 8.18 19.39
CA VAL A 110 -16.99 7.94 19.53
C VAL A 110 -17.26 6.47 19.84
N THR A 111 -16.68 5.54 19.08
CA THR A 111 -16.90 4.10 19.25
C THR A 111 -16.40 3.60 20.60
N VAL A 112 -15.21 4.02 21.03
CA VAL A 112 -14.66 3.66 22.34
C VAL A 112 -15.48 4.29 23.45
N GLY A 113 -15.84 5.57 23.34
CA GLY A 113 -16.65 6.27 24.34
C GLY A 113 -18.02 5.60 24.53
N LEU A 114 -18.77 5.39 23.44
CA LEU A 114 -20.07 4.72 23.49
C LEU A 114 -19.95 3.25 23.91
N GLY A 115 -18.95 2.54 23.38
CA GLY A 115 -18.72 1.13 23.71
C GLY A 115 -18.41 0.93 25.19
N LEU A 116 -17.64 1.83 25.81
CA LEU A 116 -17.38 1.82 27.24
C LEU A 116 -18.64 2.09 28.05
N ILE A 117 -19.43 3.11 27.70
CA ILE A 117 -20.68 3.43 28.40
C ILE A 117 -21.64 2.23 28.35
N LEU A 118 -21.89 1.70 27.15
CA LEU A 118 -22.79 0.57 26.95
C LEU A 118 -22.25 -0.70 27.62
N GLY A 119 -20.94 -0.94 27.56
CA GLY A 119 -20.29 -2.06 28.25
C GLY A 119 -20.45 -1.99 29.76
N VAL A 120 -20.28 -0.81 30.36
CA VAL A 120 -20.50 -0.59 31.80
C VAL A 120 -21.96 -0.80 32.17
N VAL A 121 -22.91 -0.24 31.41
CA VAL A 121 -24.35 -0.44 31.65
C VAL A 121 -24.74 -1.90 31.57
N ALA A 122 -24.23 -2.63 30.56
CA ALA A 122 -24.47 -4.05 30.40
C ALA A 122 -23.90 -4.86 31.58
N ALA A 123 -22.68 -4.56 32.04
CA ALA A 123 -22.06 -5.22 33.18
C ALA A 123 -22.84 -4.98 34.49
N LEU A 124 -23.37 -3.78 34.70
CA LEU A 124 -24.18 -3.46 35.88
C LEU A 124 -25.56 -4.12 35.89
N ARG A 125 -26.13 -4.39 34.71
CA ARG A 125 -27.42 -5.10 34.55
C ARG A 125 -27.24 -6.60 34.33
N GLN A 126 -26.02 -7.10 34.38
CA GLN A 126 -25.76 -8.52 34.21
C GLN A 126 -26.25 -9.25 35.48
N ASN A 127 -27.28 -10.10 35.33
CA ASN A 127 -28.07 -10.79 36.38
C ASN A 127 -29.31 -10.07 36.97
N THR A 128 -29.80 -9.01 36.34
CA THR A 128 -31.19 -8.52 36.55
C THR A 128 -32.00 -8.70 35.29
#